data_AF-A0A957GLV4-F1
#
_entry.id   AF-A0A957GLV4-F1
#
_cell.length_a   1.000
_cell.length_b   1.000
_cell.length_c   1.000
_cell.angle_alpha   90.00
_cell.angle_beta   90.00
_cell.angle_gamma   90.00
#
_symmetry.space_group_name_H-M   'P 1'
#
loop_
_entity.id
_entity.type
_entity.pdbx_description
1 polymer ?
#
loop_
_entity_poly.entity_id
_entity_poly.type
_entity_poly.pdbx_seq_one_letter_code
_entity_poly.pdbx_strand_id
1 'polypeptide(L)'
;MVAGLLAAVNPALVYYSQETRMYALLALWGVLLGWLFWRLMRRDWGLEIGDWGWWVGYLGVATAGLYTHYFFPAVLLVHNGVFAYCVLRIAYRGSQGEAPISNLRSPILRWLGLQTAVLLLYLPWLPIFLRQAGGRPAVREPLFTFLRHSLNWLAFGETYTAAGWLIGLLVVLLVWATVANWGSGRLALPLVGTLLPVLFMFAVGTTQPAFFKFMGTAVPFLCLWLALATLPPAFAEFAPSAFVRVRPRPIFFLLLLLFIVAANGRSLQNLYFNPAHARVDYRGMAERIARENHPNAGIILDAPNQWEVFTYYHRDGAPVYPLPRGTVAERETLEPELTRIAADHRRLYAIFWGEDQRDPERIVESWLDAHAFKATDEWVGDVRFVTYAVPSAGAGEMETAVSNVHFGESITLLGHTIPQTTLPPGDIVEVTLFWQTAVALDQRYKVFIHLLDSSGRLVAQRDSEPGGGLNPTNGWPVGEPIRDNYGLLLPADLLPGTYQLVVGLYEQSTAAPRLPLTAASGMNDAFPLAEIVVQ
;
A
#
# COMPACT_ATOMS: atom_id res chain seq x y z
N MET A 1 16.61 -22.57 -17.60
CA MET A 1 15.23 -23.09 -17.73
C MET A 1 14.59 -23.32 -16.36
N VAL A 2 15.12 -24.20 -15.50
CA VAL A 2 14.55 -24.45 -14.14
C VAL A 2 14.34 -23.16 -13.33
N ALA A 3 15.35 -22.29 -13.26
CA ALA A 3 15.22 -21.00 -12.55
C ALA A 3 14.11 -20.10 -13.12
N GLY A 4 13.88 -20.14 -14.44
CA GLY A 4 12.81 -19.39 -15.10
C GLY A 4 11.43 -19.95 -14.75
N LEU A 5 11.28 -21.28 -14.69
CA LEU A 5 10.04 -21.91 -14.23
C LEU A 5 9.76 -21.57 -12.76
N LEU A 6 10.77 -21.63 -11.90
CA LEU A 6 10.66 -21.23 -10.50
C LEU A 6 10.22 -19.77 -10.36
N ALA A 7 10.80 -18.86 -11.14
CA ALA A 7 10.42 -17.45 -11.13
C ALA A 7 9.00 -17.22 -11.64
N ALA A 8 8.57 -17.94 -12.69
CA ALA A 8 7.24 -17.81 -13.27
C ALA A 8 6.11 -18.21 -12.32
N VAL A 9 6.36 -19.12 -11.38
CA VAL A 9 5.40 -19.56 -10.36
C VAL A 9 5.71 -19.02 -8.97
N ASN A 10 6.72 -18.16 -8.82
CA ASN A 10 7.08 -17.61 -7.52
C ASN A 10 5.98 -16.65 -7.04
N PRO A 11 5.37 -16.85 -5.87
CA PRO A 11 4.23 -16.05 -5.44
C PRO A 11 4.54 -14.57 -5.28
N ALA A 12 5.74 -14.18 -4.85
CA ALA A 12 6.12 -12.77 -4.75
C ALA A 12 6.16 -12.12 -6.15
N LEU A 13 6.80 -12.76 -7.13
CA LEU A 13 6.85 -12.24 -8.49
C LEU A 13 5.47 -12.21 -9.17
N VAL A 14 4.65 -13.25 -8.96
CA VAL A 14 3.27 -13.30 -9.47
C VAL A 14 2.38 -12.24 -8.81
N TYR A 15 2.59 -11.98 -7.53
CA TYR A 15 1.88 -10.91 -6.83
C TYR A 15 2.23 -9.56 -7.46
N TYR A 16 3.52 -9.21 -7.52
CA TYR A 16 3.95 -7.88 -7.97
C TYR A 16 3.86 -7.67 -9.49
N SER A 17 3.71 -8.72 -10.31
CA SER A 17 3.42 -8.57 -11.74
C SER A 17 2.04 -8.00 -12.02
N GLN A 18 1.14 -8.01 -11.03
CA GLN A 18 -0.23 -7.49 -11.11
C GLN A 18 -0.38 -6.11 -10.44
N GLU A 19 0.74 -5.48 -10.07
CA GLU A 19 0.75 -4.16 -9.43
C GLU A 19 1.03 -3.06 -10.45
N THR A 20 0.35 -1.92 -10.33
CA THR A 20 0.60 -0.71 -11.14
C THR A 20 1.92 -0.02 -10.79
N ARG A 21 2.43 -0.21 -9.56
CA ARG A 21 3.73 0.34 -9.13
C ARG A 21 4.90 -0.38 -9.81
N MET A 22 6.07 0.26 -9.80
CA MET A 22 7.28 -0.13 -10.52
C MET A 22 7.99 -1.42 -10.04
N TYR A 23 7.43 -2.21 -9.13
CA TYR A 23 8.14 -3.37 -8.54
C TYR A 23 8.41 -4.49 -9.55
N ALA A 24 7.48 -4.76 -10.46
CA ALA A 24 7.71 -5.71 -11.55
C ALA A 24 8.83 -5.24 -12.49
N LEU A 25 8.82 -3.95 -12.85
CA LEU A 25 9.85 -3.33 -13.66
C LEU A 25 11.22 -3.37 -12.97
N LEU A 26 11.25 -3.14 -11.65
CA LEU A 26 12.46 -3.22 -10.84
C LEU A 26 13.08 -4.63 -10.87
N ALA A 27 12.26 -5.68 -10.71
CA ALA A 27 12.72 -7.06 -10.82
C ALA A 27 13.24 -7.37 -12.23
N LEU A 28 12.56 -6.89 -13.28
CA LEU A 28 12.99 -7.03 -14.67
C LEU A 28 14.37 -6.40 -14.90
N TRP A 29 14.60 -5.17 -14.41
CA TRP A 29 15.91 -4.52 -14.50
C TRP A 29 17.00 -5.31 -13.76
N GLY A 30 16.70 -5.86 -12.60
CA GLY A 30 17.63 -6.72 -11.87
C GLY A 30 18.05 -7.96 -12.67
N VAL A 31 17.07 -8.66 -13.29
CA VAL A 31 17.34 -9.84 -14.14
C VAL A 31 18.15 -9.46 -15.37
N LEU A 32 17.74 -8.42 -16.08
CA LEU A 32 18.39 -7.98 -17.32
C LEU A 32 19.83 -7.53 -17.04
N LEU A 33 20.04 -6.77 -15.96
CA LEU A 33 21.37 -6.35 -15.56
C LEU A 33 22.24 -7.53 -15.14
N GLY A 34 21.68 -8.51 -14.41
CA GLY A 34 22.39 -9.74 -14.05
C GLY A 34 22.78 -10.58 -15.27
N TRP A 35 21.93 -10.63 -16.30
CA TRP A 35 22.25 -11.28 -17.56
C TRP A 35 23.35 -10.54 -18.35
N LEU A 36 23.28 -9.21 -18.41
CA LEU A 36 24.32 -8.37 -19.02
C LEU A 36 25.65 -8.50 -18.29
N PHE A 37 25.63 -8.51 -16.95
CA PHE A 37 26.79 -8.77 -16.11
C PHE A 37 27.41 -10.14 -16.45
N TRP A 38 26.58 -11.19 -16.54
CA TRP A 38 27.05 -12.51 -16.93
C TRP A 38 27.67 -12.53 -18.35
N ARG A 39 27.09 -11.79 -19.31
CA ARG A 39 27.64 -11.65 -20.66
C ARG A 39 28.99 -10.92 -20.67
N LEU A 40 29.12 -9.85 -19.89
CA LEU A 40 30.35 -9.09 -19.72
C LEU A 40 31.48 -9.91 -19.09
N MET A 41 31.15 -10.91 -18.26
CA MET A 41 32.11 -11.76 -17.54
C MET A 41 32.51 -13.06 -18.27
N ARG A 42 32.04 -13.33 -19.51
CA ARG A 42 32.30 -14.61 -20.21
C ARG A 42 33.72 -14.71 -20.81
N ARG A 43 34.62 -15.44 -20.13
CA ARG A 43 35.33 -16.70 -20.52
C ARG A 43 36.09 -17.20 -19.28
N ASP A 44 35.56 -18.22 -18.58
CA ASP A 44 36.13 -18.82 -17.36
C ASP A 44 36.72 -17.86 -16.32
N TRP A 45 35.97 -16.82 -15.96
CA TRP A 45 36.38 -15.78 -14.99
C TRP A 45 37.59 -14.95 -15.43
N GLY A 46 38.10 -15.14 -16.65
CA GLY A 46 39.01 -14.22 -17.32
C GLY A 46 38.26 -12.94 -17.65
N LEU A 47 38.78 -11.81 -17.21
CA LEU A 47 38.20 -10.48 -17.43
C LEU A 47 38.43 -10.00 -18.87
N GLU A 48 38.10 -10.84 -19.87
CA GLU A 48 38.06 -10.46 -21.27
C GLU A 48 36.75 -9.72 -21.51
N ILE A 49 36.89 -8.41 -21.62
CA ILE A 49 35.79 -7.49 -21.71
C ILE A 49 35.11 -7.63 -23.07
N GLY A 50 33.84 -8.08 -23.06
CA GLY A 50 33.04 -8.28 -24.26
C GLY A 50 32.81 -7.01 -25.08
N ASP A 51 32.17 -7.18 -26.24
CA ASP A 51 31.83 -6.12 -27.21
C ASP A 51 31.22 -4.86 -26.54
N TRP A 52 31.56 -3.68 -27.07
CA TRP A 52 31.11 -2.36 -26.59
C TRP A 52 29.59 -2.28 -26.42
N GLY A 53 28.82 -2.98 -27.26
CA GLY A 53 27.37 -3.07 -27.14
C GLY A 53 26.90 -3.57 -25.76
N TRP A 54 27.61 -4.51 -25.13
CA TRP A 54 27.26 -5.00 -23.80
C TRP A 54 27.54 -3.98 -22.69
N TRP A 55 28.52 -3.10 -22.88
CA TRP A 55 28.82 -2.00 -21.95
C TRP A 55 27.73 -0.94 -21.96
N VAL A 56 27.35 -0.53 -23.17
CA VAL A 56 26.25 0.43 -23.37
C VAL A 56 24.95 -0.15 -22.80
N GLY A 57 24.69 -1.44 -23.05
CA GLY A 57 23.55 -2.14 -22.47
C GLY A 57 23.58 -2.14 -20.93
N TYR A 58 24.71 -2.52 -20.32
CA TYR A 58 24.84 -2.53 -18.85
C TYR A 58 24.65 -1.13 -18.28
N LEU A 59 25.31 -0.12 -18.85
CA LEU A 59 25.21 1.28 -18.43
C LEU A 59 23.75 1.75 -18.47
N GLY A 60 23.06 1.55 -19.60
CA GLY A 60 21.66 1.95 -19.76
C GLY A 60 20.72 1.29 -18.77
N VAL A 61 20.85 -0.03 -18.58
CA VAL A 61 19.98 -0.79 -17.66
C VAL A 61 20.30 -0.46 -16.19
N ALA A 62 21.57 -0.27 -15.84
CA ALA A 62 21.98 0.13 -14.49
C ALA A 62 21.40 1.51 -14.12
N THR A 63 21.53 2.48 -15.03
CA THR A 63 20.96 3.81 -14.86
C THR A 63 19.43 3.76 -14.80
N ALA A 64 18.77 3.02 -15.70
CA ALA A 64 17.30 2.87 -15.68
C ALA A 64 16.80 2.26 -14.36
N GLY A 65 17.50 1.26 -13.82
CA GLY A 65 17.17 0.67 -12.52
C GLY A 65 17.32 1.66 -11.36
N LEU A 66 18.38 2.47 -11.34
CA LEU A 66 18.58 3.53 -10.34
C LEU A 66 17.48 4.60 -10.40
N TYR A 67 17.04 4.97 -11.59
CA TYR A 67 15.92 5.90 -11.80
C TYR A 67 14.56 5.27 -11.44
N THR A 68 14.47 3.95 -11.43
CA THR A 68 13.22 3.24 -11.09
C THR A 68 13.01 3.13 -9.59
N HIS A 69 14.07 2.83 -8.81
CA HIS A 69 13.91 2.67 -7.37
C HIS A 69 15.21 2.89 -6.60
N TYR A 70 15.08 3.55 -5.44
CA TYR A 70 16.18 3.82 -4.50
C TYR A 70 16.82 2.58 -3.86
N PHE A 71 16.25 1.39 -4.05
CA PHE A 71 16.79 0.13 -3.53
C PHE A 71 17.65 -0.60 -4.58
N PHE A 72 17.60 -0.16 -5.84
CA PHE A 72 18.41 -0.72 -6.92
C PHE A 72 19.94 -0.68 -6.69
N PRO A 73 20.52 0.24 -5.87
CA PRO A 73 21.92 0.14 -5.47
C PRO A 73 22.31 -1.23 -4.90
N ALA A 74 21.39 -1.96 -4.26
CA ALA A 74 21.65 -3.32 -3.78
C ALA A 74 22.08 -4.28 -4.92
N VAL A 75 21.48 -4.16 -6.11
CA VAL A 75 21.83 -4.97 -7.29
C VAL A 75 23.21 -4.60 -7.82
N LEU A 76 23.56 -3.30 -7.82
CA LEU A 76 24.91 -2.87 -8.20
C LEU A 76 25.96 -3.36 -7.21
N LEU A 77 25.66 -3.34 -5.90
CA LEU A 77 26.54 -3.91 -4.88
C LEU A 77 26.75 -5.42 -5.09
N VAL A 78 25.72 -6.16 -5.55
CA VAL A 78 25.87 -7.58 -5.91
C VAL A 78 26.90 -7.75 -7.02
N HIS A 79 26.78 -7.00 -8.12
CA HIS A 79 27.71 -7.11 -9.24
C HIS A 79 29.13 -6.68 -8.86
N ASN A 80 29.28 -5.62 -8.07
CA ASN A 80 30.58 -5.19 -7.55
C ASN A 80 31.21 -6.25 -6.63
N GLY A 81 30.41 -6.88 -5.75
CA GLY A 81 30.87 -7.96 -4.88
C GLY A 81 31.30 -9.20 -5.66
N VAL A 82 30.51 -9.60 -6.66
CA VAL A 82 30.87 -10.75 -7.53
C VAL A 82 32.11 -10.43 -8.36
N PHE A 83 32.22 -9.23 -8.93
CA PHE A 83 33.41 -8.79 -9.67
C PHE A 83 34.67 -8.80 -8.79
N ALA A 84 34.58 -8.27 -7.57
CA ALA A 84 35.68 -8.30 -6.61
C ALA A 84 36.10 -9.73 -6.26
N TYR A 85 35.11 -10.63 -6.05
CA TYR A 85 35.38 -12.06 -5.86
C TYR A 85 36.10 -12.68 -7.06
N CYS A 86 35.71 -12.34 -8.31
CA CYS A 86 36.42 -12.78 -9.51
C CYS A 86 37.89 -12.37 -9.47
N VAL A 87 38.15 -11.07 -9.23
CA VAL A 87 39.50 -10.50 -9.19
C VAL A 87 40.36 -11.20 -8.14
N LEU A 88 39.85 -11.36 -6.91
CA LEU A 88 40.56 -12.05 -5.83
C LEU A 88 40.84 -13.52 -6.16
N ARG A 89 39.89 -14.22 -6.78
CA ARG A 89 40.05 -15.62 -7.18
C ARG A 89 41.13 -15.78 -8.26
N ILE A 90 41.17 -14.89 -9.26
CA ILE A 90 42.21 -14.90 -10.31
C ILE A 90 43.57 -14.60 -9.69
N ALA A 91 43.67 -13.58 -8.83
CA ALA A 91 44.90 -13.22 -8.15
C ALA A 91 45.44 -14.38 -7.29
N TYR A 92 44.55 -15.06 -6.55
CA TYR A 92 44.91 -16.22 -5.74
C TYR A 92 45.42 -17.40 -6.59
N ARG A 93 44.69 -17.79 -7.65
CA ARG A 93 45.15 -18.86 -8.56
C ARG A 93 46.48 -18.53 -9.24
N GLY A 94 46.66 -17.25 -9.57
CA GLY A 94 47.92 -16.75 -10.08
C GLY A 94 49.07 -16.86 -9.10
N SER A 95 48.84 -16.56 -7.81
CA SER A 95 49.85 -16.76 -6.77
C SER A 95 50.19 -18.25 -6.53
N GLN A 96 49.28 -19.16 -6.85
CA GLN A 96 49.50 -20.61 -6.79
C GLN A 96 50.17 -21.17 -8.06
N GLY A 97 50.45 -20.34 -9.07
CA GLY A 97 51.02 -20.76 -10.35
C GLY A 97 50.07 -21.55 -11.25
N GLU A 98 48.78 -21.65 -10.89
CA GLU A 98 47.77 -22.43 -11.62
C GLU A 98 47.28 -21.74 -12.89
N ALA A 99 47.46 -20.42 -12.99
CA ALA A 99 47.10 -19.64 -14.17
C ALA A 99 48.02 -18.41 -14.30
N PRO A 100 48.37 -17.96 -15.52
CA PRO A 100 49.10 -16.71 -15.68
C PRO A 100 48.24 -15.54 -15.14
N ILE A 101 48.82 -14.72 -14.27
CA ILE A 101 48.20 -13.46 -13.83
C ILE A 101 48.15 -12.55 -15.06
N SER A 102 47.04 -12.59 -15.79
CA SER A 102 46.74 -11.56 -16.78
C SER A 102 46.70 -10.19 -16.09
N ASN A 103 46.97 -9.11 -16.84
CA ASN A 103 47.00 -7.75 -16.31
C ASN A 103 45.62 -7.34 -15.76
N LEU A 104 45.37 -7.57 -14.46
CA LEU A 104 44.13 -7.23 -13.76
C LEU A 104 43.84 -5.71 -13.76
N ARG A 105 44.83 -4.86 -14.06
CA ARG A 105 44.63 -3.40 -14.05
C ARG A 105 43.60 -2.95 -15.09
N SER A 106 43.72 -3.43 -16.33
CA SER A 106 42.80 -3.03 -17.41
C SER A 106 41.33 -3.31 -17.05
N PRO A 107 40.95 -4.54 -16.66
CA PRO A 107 39.56 -4.81 -16.37
C PRO A 107 39.05 -4.13 -15.11
N ILE A 108 39.89 -3.94 -14.08
CA ILE A 108 39.54 -3.13 -12.91
C ILE A 108 39.25 -1.69 -13.33
N LEU A 109 40.13 -1.06 -14.11
CA LEU A 109 39.94 0.32 -14.58
C LEU A 109 38.69 0.47 -15.45
N ARG A 110 38.42 -0.49 -16.35
CA ARG A 110 37.19 -0.44 -17.15
C ARG A 110 35.96 -0.61 -16.28
N TRP A 111 35.95 -1.57 -15.33
CA TRP A 111 34.83 -1.75 -14.42
C TRP A 111 34.58 -0.51 -13.55
N LEU A 112 35.64 0.09 -12.98
CA LEU A 112 35.55 1.36 -12.26
C LEU A 112 34.99 2.46 -13.14
N GLY A 113 35.50 2.61 -14.37
CA GLY A 113 34.98 3.57 -15.34
C GLY A 113 33.49 3.38 -15.64
N LEU A 114 33.01 2.14 -15.74
CA LEU A 114 31.58 1.85 -15.92
C LEU A 114 30.75 2.24 -14.70
N GLN A 115 31.20 1.90 -13.48
CA GLN A 115 30.49 2.29 -12.27
C GLN A 115 30.48 3.82 -12.09
N THR A 116 31.58 4.50 -12.43
CA THR A 116 31.65 5.97 -12.44
C THR A 116 30.68 6.55 -13.48
N ALA A 117 30.59 5.98 -14.68
CA ALA A 117 29.63 6.43 -15.69
C ALA A 117 28.19 6.27 -15.21
N VAL A 118 27.83 5.13 -14.58
CA VAL A 118 26.51 4.93 -13.97
C VAL A 118 26.22 6.00 -12.92
N LEU A 119 27.19 6.30 -12.04
CA LEU A 119 27.04 7.32 -11.00
C LEU A 119 26.88 8.74 -11.58
N LEU A 120 27.66 9.08 -12.60
CA LEU A 120 27.56 10.38 -13.29
C LEU A 120 26.19 10.57 -13.94
N LEU A 121 25.65 9.54 -14.57
CA LEU A 121 24.30 9.58 -15.14
C LEU A 121 23.21 9.68 -14.06
N TYR A 122 23.46 9.17 -12.86
CA TYR A 122 22.53 9.26 -11.73
C TYR A 122 22.68 10.52 -10.88
N LEU A 123 23.77 11.29 -11.06
CA LEU A 123 24.07 12.49 -10.28
C LEU A 123 22.90 13.50 -10.20
N PRO A 124 22.12 13.76 -11.27
CA PRO A 124 20.97 14.66 -11.19
C PRO A 124 19.89 14.21 -10.19
N TRP A 125 19.76 12.90 -9.95
CA TRP A 125 18.74 12.33 -9.05
C TRP A 125 19.25 12.11 -7.63
N LEU A 126 20.56 12.11 -7.42
CA LEU A 126 21.18 11.84 -6.12
C LEU A 126 20.67 12.76 -4.97
N PRO A 127 20.47 14.08 -5.16
CA PRO A 127 19.93 14.94 -4.10
C PRO A 127 18.52 14.54 -3.65
N ILE A 128 17.67 14.09 -4.59
CA ILE A 128 16.32 13.62 -4.30
C ILE A 128 16.39 12.33 -3.49
N PHE A 129 17.24 11.40 -3.91
CA PHE A 129 17.50 10.17 -3.17
C PHE A 129 17.95 10.43 -1.73
N LEU A 130 18.92 11.33 -1.51
CA LEU A 130 19.44 11.61 -0.17
C LEU A 130 18.37 12.19 0.76
N ARG A 131 17.48 13.05 0.25
CA ARG A 131 16.34 13.57 1.01
C ARG A 131 15.34 12.48 1.39
N GLN A 132 15.03 11.57 0.45
CA GLN A 132 14.08 10.48 0.69
C GLN A 132 14.64 9.38 1.60
N ALA A 133 15.91 9.01 1.43
CA ALA A 133 16.56 7.95 2.21
C ALA A 133 16.99 8.41 3.61
N GLY A 134 17.39 9.68 3.77
CA GLY A 134 17.90 10.22 5.04
C GLY A 134 16.83 10.68 6.03
N GLY A 135 15.56 10.80 5.62
CA GLY A 135 14.50 11.40 6.42
C GLY A 135 13.76 10.48 7.40
N ARG A 136 14.10 9.17 7.47
CA ARG A 136 13.36 8.19 8.29
C ARG A 136 14.25 7.52 9.33
N PRO A 137 13.81 7.38 10.60
CA PRO A 137 14.53 6.60 11.59
C PRO A 137 14.58 5.12 11.17
N ALA A 138 15.77 4.51 11.29
CA ALA A 138 15.96 3.10 10.99
C ALA A 138 15.27 2.22 12.04
N VAL A 139 14.22 1.50 11.65
CA VAL A 139 13.53 0.54 12.53
C VAL A 139 13.97 -0.87 12.14
N ARG A 140 14.59 -1.58 13.08
CA ARG A 140 15.14 -2.93 12.85
C ARG A 140 14.43 -3.96 13.71
N GLU A 141 13.89 -4.98 13.07
CA GLU A 141 13.51 -6.22 13.73
C GLU A 141 14.77 -6.96 14.22
N PRO A 142 14.65 -7.83 15.24
CA PRO A 142 15.73 -8.74 15.59
C PRO A 142 16.20 -9.54 14.37
N LEU A 143 17.52 -9.66 14.18
CA LEU A 143 18.11 -10.23 12.96
C LEU A 143 17.53 -11.60 12.60
N PHE A 144 17.38 -12.51 13.57
CA PHE A 144 16.86 -13.85 13.31
C PHE A 144 15.41 -13.81 12.82
N THR A 145 14.57 -12.97 13.45
CA THR A 145 13.18 -12.75 13.05
C THR A 145 13.11 -12.21 11.63
N PHE A 146 13.91 -11.19 11.33
CA PHE A 146 14.01 -10.59 10.00
C PHE A 146 14.44 -11.60 8.94
N LEU A 147 15.46 -12.43 9.21
CA LEU A 147 15.93 -13.46 8.28
C LEU A 147 14.86 -14.52 8.01
N ARG A 148 14.11 -14.93 9.03
CA ARG A 148 12.99 -15.87 8.89
C ARG A 148 11.87 -15.26 8.02
N HIS A 149 11.48 -14.02 8.30
CA HIS A 149 10.45 -13.31 7.55
C HIS A 149 10.88 -13.07 6.10
N SER A 150 12.14 -12.67 5.88
CA SER A 150 12.77 -12.51 4.57
C SER A 150 12.74 -13.80 3.75
N LEU A 151 13.16 -14.91 4.37
CA LEU A 151 13.17 -16.22 3.70
C LEU A 151 11.76 -16.68 3.34
N ASN A 152 10.79 -16.46 4.24
CA ASN A 152 9.38 -16.73 3.96
C ASN A 152 8.90 -15.93 2.75
N TRP A 153 9.12 -14.62 2.75
CA TRP A 153 8.64 -13.74 1.70
C TRP A 153 9.25 -14.03 0.33
N LEU A 154 10.58 -14.22 0.27
CA LEU A 154 11.28 -14.52 -0.98
C LEU A 154 10.76 -15.81 -1.64
N ALA A 155 10.42 -16.80 -0.82
CA ALA A 155 9.99 -18.11 -1.27
C ALA A 155 8.47 -18.19 -1.52
N PHE A 156 7.67 -17.57 -0.66
CA PHE A 156 6.22 -17.81 -0.56
C PHE A 156 5.37 -16.54 -0.72
N GLY A 157 5.97 -15.35 -0.87
CA GLY A 157 5.25 -14.09 -1.08
C GLY A 157 4.47 -13.59 0.13
N GLU A 158 3.47 -12.75 -0.14
CA GLU A 158 2.71 -11.99 0.87
C GLU A 158 1.55 -12.78 1.50
N THR A 159 1.00 -13.77 0.79
CA THR A 159 -0.30 -14.36 1.14
C THR A 159 -0.18 -15.65 1.97
N TYR A 160 1.03 -16.06 2.32
CA TYR A 160 1.25 -17.30 3.06
C TYR A 160 2.46 -17.25 3.98
N THR A 161 2.21 -17.52 5.27
CA THR A 161 3.25 -17.79 6.27
C THR A 161 3.48 -19.29 6.32
N ALA A 162 4.63 -19.74 5.82
CA ALA A 162 4.94 -21.14 5.72
C ALA A 162 5.17 -21.81 7.08
N ALA A 163 4.70 -23.04 7.20
CA ALA A 163 5.00 -23.89 8.35
C ALA A 163 6.52 -24.13 8.45
N GLY A 164 7.02 -24.34 9.68
CA GLY A 164 8.45 -24.49 9.94
C GLY A 164 9.12 -25.60 9.12
N TRP A 165 8.40 -26.69 8.80
CA TRP A 165 8.93 -27.79 7.99
C TRP A 165 9.15 -27.40 6.52
N LEU A 166 8.34 -26.50 5.95
CA LEU A 166 8.53 -25.97 4.59
C LEU A 166 9.74 -25.06 4.51
N ILE A 167 9.94 -24.22 5.53
CA ILE A 167 11.15 -23.40 5.68
C ILE A 167 12.37 -24.33 5.81
N GLY A 168 12.27 -25.39 6.63
CA GLY A 168 13.32 -26.40 6.76
C GLY A 168 13.66 -27.09 5.44
N LEU A 169 12.65 -27.49 4.66
CA LEU A 169 12.84 -28.06 3.32
C LEU A 169 13.57 -27.11 2.38
N LEU A 170 13.17 -25.83 2.37
CA LEU A 170 13.84 -24.80 1.58
C LEU A 170 15.32 -24.66 1.96
N VAL A 171 15.61 -24.60 3.26
CA VAL A 171 17.00 -24.54 3.77
C VAL A 171 17.80 -25.77 3.33
N VAL A 172 17.23 -26.98 3.41
CA VAL A 172 17.89 -28.21 2.92
C VAL A 172 18.23 -28.12 1.43
N LEU A 173 17.31 -27.60 0.60
CA LEU A 173 17.57 -27.42 -0.83
C LEU A 173 18.69 -26.40 -1.10
N LEU A 174 18.70 -25.28 -0.38
CA LEU A 174 19.73 -24.24 -0.51
C LEU A 174 21.10 -24.71 -0.02
N VAL A 175 21.16 -25.42 1.12
CA VAL A 175 22.38 -26.03 1.63
C VAL A 175 22.92 -27.05 0.65
N TRP A 176 22.06 -27.94 0.12
CA TRP A 176 22.47 -28.89 -0.91
C TRP A 176 23.00 -28.20 -2.17
N ALA A 177 22.29 -27.21 -2.70
CA ALA A 177 22.73 -26.45 -3.87
C ALA A 177 24.12 -25.82 -3.64
N THR A 178 24.35 -25.30 -2.44
CA THR A 178 25.61 -24.68 -2.02
C THR A 178 26.74 -25.69 -1.94
N VAL A 179 26.54 -26.79 -1.21
CA VAL A 179 27.55 -27.84 -1.01
C VAL A 179 27.88 -28.53 -2.35
N ALA A 180 26.86 -28.85 -3.14
CA ALA A 180 27.02 -29.49 -4.45
C ALA A 180 27.81 -28.62 -5.44
N ASN A 181 27.76 -27.29 -5.30
CA ASN A 181 28.41 -26.35 -6.21
C ASN A 181 29.54 -25.56 -5.53
N TRP A 182 30.01 -26.02 -4.37
CA TRP A 182 31.06 -25.35 -3.61
C TRP A 182 32.35 -25.24 -4.43
N GLY A 183 33.03 -24.10 -4.35
CA GLY A 183 34.24 -23.81 -5.15
C GLY A 183 34.00 -23.58 -6.65
N SER A 184 32.77 -23.81 -7.14
CA SER A 184 32.40 -23.43 -8.50
C SER A 184 32.08 -21.94 -8.57
N GLY A 185 32.42 -21.31 -9.70
CA GLY A 185 32.02 -19.93 -9.95
C GLY A 185 30.50 -19.76 -10.07
N ARG A 186 29.78 -20.85 -10.36
CA ARG A 186 28.31 -20.84 -10.58
C ARG A 186 27.55 -20.37 -9.33
N LEU A 187 28.13 -20.51 -8.14
CA LEU A 187 27.51 -20.18 -6.87
C LEU A 187 27.59 -18.68 -6.52
N ALA A 188 28.60 -17.95 -7.01
CA ALA A 188 28.87 -16.59 -6.56
C ALA A 188 27.70 -15.63 -6.83
N LEU A 189 27.17 -15.63 -8.06
CA LEU A 189 26.09 -14.71 -8.44
C LEU A 189 24.75 -15.04 -7.72
N PRO A 190 24.27 -16.30 -7.68
CA PRO A 190 23.05 -16.63 -6.94
C PRO A 190 23.15 -16.37 -5.42
N LEU A 191 24.29 -16.70 -4.81
CA LEU A 191 24.48 -16.55 -3.37
C LEU A 191 24.60 -15.08 -2.95
N VAL A 192 25.48 -14.31 -3.60
CA VAL A 192 25.63 -12.87 -3.33
C VAL A 192 24.36 -12.13 -3.73
N GLY A 193 23.76 -12.47 -4.88
CA GLY A 193 22.53 -11.87 -5.38
C GLY A 193 21.30 -12.10 -4.51
N THR A 194 21.27 -13.18 -3.74
CA THR A 194 20.20 -13.43 -2.77
C THR A 194 20.49 -12.78 -1.42
N LEU A 195 21.69 -12.99 -0.87
CA LEU A 195 22.00 -12.58 0.51
C LEU A 195 22.28 -11.08 0.64
N LEU A 196 22.97 -10.48 -0.32
CA LEU A 196 23.40 -9.08 -0.20
C LEU A 196 22.21 -8.10 -0.17
N PRO A 197 21.16 -8.22 -1.00
CA PRO A 197 19.99 -7.35 -0.86
C PRO A 197 19.30 -7.49 0.50
N VAL A 198 19.22 -8.70 1.06
CA VAL A 198 18.64 -8.95 2.39
C VAL A 198 19.47 -8.27 3.49
N LEU A 199 20.79 -8.44 3.45
CA LEU A 199 21.71 -7.80 4.40
C LEU A 199 21.72 -6.28 4.24
N PHE A 200 21.65 -5.77 3.01
CA PHE A 200 21.55 -4.35 2.71
C PHE A 200 20.26 -3.76 3.32
N MET A 201 19.13 -4.44 3.15
CA MET A 201 17.84 -4.05 3.72
C MET A 201 17.87 -3.96 5.25
N PHE A 202 18.56 -4.90 5.90
CA PHE A 202 18.81 -4.85 7.35
C PHE A 202 19.70 -3.67 7.74
N ALA A 203 20.79 -3.45 7.00
CA ALA A 203 21.74 -2.37 7.26
C ALA A 203 21.07 -0.99 7.18
N VAL A 204 20.21 -0.76 6.18
CA VAL A 204 19.50 0.52 6.01
C VAL A 204 18.24 0.65 6.88
N GLY A 205 17.89 -0.37 7.67
CA GLY A 205 16.78 -0.29 8.63
C GLY A 205 15.38 -0.37 8.01
N THR A 206 15.26 -1.02 6.86
CA THR A 206 13.99 -1.24 6.16
C THR A 206 13.45 -2.65 6.42
N THR A 207 13.43 -3.11 7.67
CA THR A 207 13.12 -4.52 8.00
C THR A 207 11.65 -4.81 8.23
N GLN A 208 10.78 -3.80 8.15
CA GLN A 208 9.34 -4.01 8.34
C GLN A 208 8.72 -4.71 7.12
N PRO A 209 7.65 -5.52 7.31
CA PRO A 209 7.00 -6.25 6.21
C PRO A 209 6.64 -5.38 5.00
N ALA A 210 6.22 -4.13 5.23
CA ALA A 210 5.86 -3.18 4.17
C ALA A 210 6.98 -2.90 3.13
N PHE A 211 8.24 -3.17 3.47
CA PHE A 211 9.40 -2.95 2.60
C PHE A 211 9.87 -4.21 1.86
N PHE A 212 9.29 -5.38 2.14
CA PHE A 212 9.78 -6.65 1.61
C PHE A 212 9.70 -6.73 0.08
N LYS A 213 8.75 -6.01 -0.53
CA LYS A 213 8.67 -5.76 -1.98
C LYS A 213 9.97 -5.33 -2.65
N PHE A 214 10.87 -4.66 -1.94
CA PHE A 214 12.18 -4.25 -2.48
C PHE A 214 13.11 -5.44 -2.75
N MET A 215 12.93 -6.53 -1.98
CA MET A 215 13.62 -7.80 -2.16
C MET A 215 13.16 -8.56 -3.41
N GLY A 216 12.18 -8.05 -4.16
CA GLY A 216 11.82 -8.61 -5.47
C GLY A 216 13.01 -8.74 -6.43
N THR A 217 14.02 -7.89 -6.28
CA THR A 217 15.30 -7.97 -7.00
C THR A 217 16.16 -9.17 -6.63
N ALA A 218 15.99 -9.74 -5.43
CA ALA A 218 16.71 -10.91 -4.93
C ALA A 218 16.05 -12.24 -5.38
N VAL A 219 14.74 -12.24 -5.65
CA VAL A 219 13.98 -13.46 -6.00
C VAL A 219 14.56 -14.20 -7.21
N PRO A 220 14.95 -13.53 -8.33
CA PRO A 220 15.56 -14.24 -9.45
C PRO A 220 16.87 -14.96 -9.09
N PHE A 221 17.67 -14.38 -8.18
CA PHE A 221 18.91 -15.01 -7.71
C PHE A 221 18.63 -16.19 -6.78
N LEU A 222 17.57 -16.13 -5.96
CA LEU A 222 17.10 -17.28 -5.19
C LEU A 222 16.64 -18.42 -6.11
N CYS A 223 15.88 -18.11 -7.17
CA CYS A 223 15.46 -19.10 -8.17
C CYS A 223 16.66 -19.73 -8.89
N LEU A 224 17.71 -18.94 -9.20
CA LEU A 224 18.97 -19.46 -9.72
C LEU A 224 19.65 -20.39 -8.72
N TRP A 225 19.69 -20.01 -7.44
CA TRP A 225 20.32 -20.82 -6.38
C TRP A 225 19.61 -22.16 -6.22
N LEU A 226 18.28 -22.16 -6.16
CA LEU A 226 17.48 -23.40 -6.12
C LEU A 226 17.66 -24.25 -7.36
N ALA A 227 17.77 -23.64 -8.55
CA ALA A 227 18.02 -24.39 -9.77
C ALA A 227 19.37 -25.11 -9.76
N LEU A 228 20.38 -24.59 -9.04
CA LEU A 228 21.67 -25.29 -8.88
C LEU A 228 21.54 -26.64 -8.13
N ALA A 229 20.52 -26.81 -7.28
CA ALA A 229 20.25 -28.10 -6.62
C ALA A 229 19.94 -29.24 -7.61
N THR A 230 19.48 -28.87 -8.82
CA THR A 230 19.08 -29.82 -9.87
C THR A 230 20.22 -30.20 -10.81
N LEU A 231 21.36 -29.50 -10.72
CA LEU A 231 22.53 -29.79 -11.54
C LEU A 231 23.40 -30.89 -10.90
N PRO A 232 24.19 -31.63 -11.70
CA PRO A 232 25.23 -32.49 -11.18
C PRO A 232 26.22 -31.70 -10.29
N PRO A 233 26.71 -32.26 -9.17
CA PRO A 233 27.65 -31.57 -8.30
C PRO A 233 28.93 -31.17 -9.04
N ALA A 234 29.44 -29.96 -8.79
CA ALA A 234 30.67 -29.47 -9.44
C ALA A 234 31.92 -30.26 -9.02
N PHE A 235 31.94 -30.83 -7.82
CA PHE A 235 33.01 -31.74 -7.38
C PHE A 235 32.99 -33.10 -8.10
N ALA A 236 31.93 -33.40 -8.87
CA ALA A 236 31.85 -34.64 -9.62
C ALA A 236 32.85 -34.74 -10.78
N GLU A 237 33.47 -33.62 -11.17
CA GLU A 237 34.55 -33.59 -12.16
C GLU A 237 35.90 -34.05 -11.56
N PHE A 238 36.06 -34.07 -10.23
CA PHE A 238 37.36 -34.27 -9.56
C PHE A 238 37.48 -35.54 -8.72
N ALA A 239 36.42 -36.33 -8.59
CA ALA A 239 36.40 -37.41 -7.62
C ALA A 239 36.33 -38.80 -8.30
N PRO A 240 37.05 -39.81 -7.77
CA PRO A 240 37.29 -41.09 -8.45
C PRO A 240 35.98 -41.85 -8.73
N SER A 241 36.00 -42.60 -9.83
CA SER A 241 34.87 -43.19 -10.55
C SER A 241 33.88 -44.04 -9.72
N ALA A 242 34.23 -44.43 -8.49
CA ALA A 242 33.39 -45.24 -7.61
C ALA A 242 32.43 -44.42 -6.72
N PHE A 243 32.70 -43.14 -6.45
CA PHE A 243 31.89 -42.34 -5.50
C PHE A 243 31.01 -41.27 -6.16
N VAL A 244 31.15 -41.07 -7.48
CA VAL A 244 30.86 -39.76 -8.13
C VAL A 244 29.88 -39.83 -9.30
N ARG A 245 29.15 -40.93 -9.44
CA ARG A 245 27.86 -40.91 -10.18
C ARG A 245 26.70 -40.51 -9.27
N VAL A 246 26.86 -39.47 -8.46
CA VAL A 246 25.70 -38.81 -7.84
C VAL A 246 25.02 -37.97 -8.92
N ARG A 247 24.28 -38.64 -9.83
CA ARG A 247 23.25 -37.98 -10.63
C ARG A 247 22.39 -37.17 -9.66
N PRO A 248 21.92 -35.96 -10.03
CA PRO A 248 20.96 -35.25 -9.22
C PRO A 248 19.80 -36.21 -8.92
N ARG A 249 19.73 -36.69 -7.67
CA ARG A 249 18.85 -37.80 -7.33
C ARG A 249 17.42 -37.37 -7.65
N PRO A 250 16.56 -38.25 -8.20
CA PRO A 250 15.15 -37.93 -8.44
C PRO A 250 14.49 -37.35 -7.18
N ILE A 251 14.98 -37.71 -5.99
CA ILE A 251 14.55 -37.12 -4.72
C ILE A 251 14.65 -35.59 -4.67
N PHE A 252 15.70 -34.94 -5.18
CA PHE A 252 15.82 -33.47 -5.11
C PHE A 252 14.91 -32.77 -6.12
N PHE A 253 14.69 -33.38 -7.29
CA PHE A 253 13.66 -32.94 -8.21
C PHE A 253 12.26 -33.11 -7.62
N LEU A 254 12.00 -34.22 -6.93
CA LEU A 254 10.73 -34.48 -6.24
C LEU A 254 10.53 -33.54 -5.06
N LEU A 255 11.58 -33.23 -4.28
CA LEU A 255 11.54 -32.26 -3.18
C LEU A 255 11.33 -30.84 -3.70
N LEU A 256 11.98 -30.45 -4.79
CA LEU A 256 11.75 -29.17 -5.44
C LEU A 256 10.33 -29.08 -6.01
N LEU A 257 9.84 -30.15 -6.64
CA LEU A 257 8.47 -30.24 -7.14
C LEU A 257 7.46 -30.17 -5.99
N LEU A 258 7.70 -30.89 -4.89
CA LEU A 258 6.88 -30.84 -3.68
C LEU A 258 6.86 -29.43 -3.09
N PHE A 259 8.01 -28.77 -3.01
CA PHE A 259 8.12 -27.37 -2.58
C PHE A 259 7.28 -26.45 -3.47
N ILE A 260 7.38 -26.58 -4.80
CA ILE A 260 6.58 -25.77 -5.75
C ILE A 260 5.08 -26.05 -5.55
N VAL A 261 4.66 -27.31 -5.57
CA VAL A 261 3.25 -27.70 -5.57
C VAL A 261 2.59 -27.41 -4.22
N ALA A 262 3.20 -27.83 -3.11
CA ALA A 262 2.60 -27.70 -1.78
C ALA A 262 2.64 -26.26 -1.25
N ALA A 263 3.73 -25.51 -1.51
CA ALA A 263 3.94 -24.21 -0.88
C ALA A 263 3.56 -23.02 -1.78
N ASN A 264 4.02 -23.00 -3.04
CA ASN A 264 3.61 -21.93 -3.97
C ASN A 264 2.14 -22.09 -4.34
N GLY A 265 1.64 -23.33 -4.47
CA GLY A 265 0.22 -23.60 -4.73
C GLY A 265 -0.70 -22.98 -3.68
N ARG A 266 -0.37 -23.10 -2.39
CA ARG A 266 -1.17 -22.52 -1.31
C ARG A 266 -1.14 -20.99 -1.31
N SER A 267 0.04 -20.41 -1.52
CA SER A 267 0.20 -18.96 -1.61
C SER A 267 -0.56 -18.36 -2.80
N LEU A 268 -0.45 -18.97 -3.98
CA LEU A 268 -1.19 -18.55 -5.18
C LEU A 268 -2.70 -18.78 -5.04
N GLN A 269 -3.13 -19.88 -4.39
CA GLN A 269 -4.54 -20.09 -4.09
C GLN A 269 -5.10 -18.98 -3.20
N ASN A 270 -4.36 -18.58 -2.17
CA ASN A 270 -4.75 -17.47 -1.32
C ASN A 270 -4.81 -16.16 -2.12
N LEU A 271 -3.84 -15.91 -3.01
CA LEU A 271 -3.82 -14.71 -3.85
C LEU A 271 -5.05 -14.60 -4.76
N TYR A 272 -5.45 -15.67 -5.44
CA TYR A 272 -6.52 -15.61 -6.43
C TYR A 272 -7.94 -15.80 -5.86
N PHE A 273 -8.07 -16.49 -4.71
CA PHE A 273 -9.37 -16.97 -4.25
C PHE A 273 -9.73 -16.60 -2.81
N ASN A 274 -8.81 -16.03 -2.03
CA ASN A 274 -9.12 -15.61 -0.66
C ASN A 274 -9.37 -14.10 -0.62
N PRO A 275 -10.61 -13.65 -0.31
CA PRO A 275 -10.93 -12.22 -0.20
C PRO A 275 -10.06 -11.45 0.80
N ALA A 276 -9.51 -12.12 1.82
CA ALA A 276 -8.62 -11.49 2.79
C ALA A 276 -7.28 -11.03 2.20
N HIS A 277 -6.94 -11.49 0.99
CA HIS A 277 -5.75 -11.07 0.25
C HIS A 277 -6.10 -10.34 -1.06
N ALA A 278 -7.39 -10.02 -1.26
CA ALA A 278 -7.81 -9.23 -2.41
C ALA A 278 -7.15 -7.84 -2.32
N ARG A 279 -6.74 -7.33 -3.48
CA ARG A 279 -6.19 -5.98 -3.57
C ARG A 279 -7.30 -4.96 -3.39
N VAL A 280 -6.95 -3.81 -2.85
CA VAL A 280 -7.84 -2.64 -2.80
C VAL A 280 -8.31 -2.29 -4.20
N ASP A 281 -9.62 -2.10 -4.34
CA ASP A 281 -10.25 -1.74 -5.61
C ASP A 281 -10.21 -0.21 -5.86
N TYR A 282 -8.99 0.34 -6.01
CA TYR A 282 -8.80 1.73 -6.41
C TYR A 282 -9.45 2.05 -7.77
N ARG A 283 -9.52 1.04 -8.65
CA ARG A 283 -10.18 1.16 -9.94
C ARG A 283 -11.68 1.37 -9.76
N GLY A 284 -12.35 0.56 -8.94
CA GLY A 284 -13.77 0.67 -8.64
C GLY A 284 -14.13 2.01 -8.00
N MET A 285 -13.29 2.52 -7.08
CA MET A 285 -13.46 3.86 -6.50
C MET A 285 -13.35 4.96 -7.56
N ALA A 286 -12.32 4.93 -8.41
CA ALA A 286 -12.14 5.89 -9.50
C ALA A 286 -13.31 5.84 -10.52
N GLU A 287 -13.73 4.63 -10.91
CA GLU A 287 -14.89 4.45 -11.80
C GLU A 287 -16.20 4.95 -11.15
N ARG A 288 -16.36 4.83 -9.83
CA ARG A 288 -17.52 5.38 -9.11
C ARG A 288 -17.54 6.90 -9.17
N ILE A 289 -16.41 7.55 -8.85
CA ILE A 289 -16.28 9.02 -8.94
C ILE A 289 -16.54 9.50 -10.37
N ALA A 290 -15.99 8.82 -11.37
CA ALA A 290 -16.19 9.16 -12.77
C ALA A 290 -17.66 8.97 -13.22
N ARG A 291 -18.38 7.97 -12.69
CA ARG A 291 -19.80 7.77 -12.96
C ARG A 291 -20.68 8.83 -12.31
N GLU A 292 -20.36 9.24 -11.08
CA GLU A 292 -21.06 10.32 -10.39
C GLU A 292 -20.88 11.66 -11.14
N ASN A 293 -19.70 11.87 -11.75
CA ASN A 293 -19.37 13.01 -12.62
C ASN A 293 -19.80 14.37 -12.05
N HIS A 294 -19.63 14.55 -10.74
CA HIS A 294 -20.04 15.77 -10.07
C HIS A 294 -19.21 16.97 -10.59
N PRO A 295 -19.85 18.06 -11.06
CA PRO A 295 -19.18 19.10 -11.84
C PRO A 295 -18.17 19.93 -11.02
N ASN A 296 -18.30 19.93 -9.70
CA ASN A 296 -17.35 20.57 -8.80
C ASN A 296 -16.95 19.65 -7.63
N ALA A 297 -16.24 18.58 -7.96
CA ALA A 297 -15.68 17.66 -6.97
C ALA A 297 -14.16 17.81 -6.84
N GLY A 298 -13.64 17.54 -5.64
CA GLY A 298 -12.21 17.33 -5.37
C GLY A 298 -11.99 15.97 -4.70
N ILE A 299 -10.78 15.42 -4.83
CA ILE A 299 -10.42 14.12 -4.26
C ILE A 299 -9.22 14.29 -3.33
N ILE A 300 -9.37 13.96 -2.06
CA ILE A 300 -8.30 13.96 -1.06
C ILE A 300 -7.79 12.53 -0.89
N LEU A 301 -6.48 12.33 -1.06
CA LEU A 301 -5.81 11.10 -0.72
C LEU A 301 -5.06 11.33 0.60
N ASP A 302 -5.53 10.74 1.70
CA ASP A 302 -4.83 10.80 2.97
C ASP A 302 -3.79 9.67 3.01
N ALA A 303 -2.50 10.06 3.05
CA ALA A 303 -1.31 9.34 2.59
C ALA A 303 -1.01 9.52 1.08
N PRO A 304 -0.01 10.35 0.70
CA PRO A 304 0.31 10.66 -0.70
C PRO A 304 0.76 9.49 -1.57
N ASN A 305 1.26 8.41 -1.00
CA ASN A 305 1.74 7.23 -1.74
C ASN A 305 0.58 6.39 -2.34
N GLN A 306 -0.65 6.83 -2.16
CA GLN A 306 -1.81 6.36 -2.91
C GLN A 306 -1.85 6.98 -4.32
N TRP A 307 -1.22 8.14 -4.52
CA TRP A 307 -1.23 8.91 -5.77
C TRP A 307 -0.85 8.07 -6.97
N GLU A 308 0.23 7.28 -6.88
CA GLU A 308 0.76 6.51 -8.01
C GLU A 308 -0.21 5.41 -8.48
N VAL A 309 -1.06 4.90 -7.58
CA VAL A 309 -2.03 3.85 -7.89
C VAL A 309 -3.36 4.47 -8.32
N PHE A 310 -3.84 5.46 -7.57
CA PHE A 310 -5.15 6.05 -7.82
C PHE A 310 -5.18 6.82 -9.15
N THR A 311 -4.18 7.68 -9.41
CA THR A 311 -4.13 8.49 -10.65
C THR A 311 -3.88 7.67 -11.91
N TYR A 312 -3.44 6.41 -11.80
CA TYR A 312 -3.38 5.50 -12.93
C TYR A 312 -4.79 5.22 -13.50
N TYR A 313 -5.78 5.08 -12.60
CA TYR A 313 -7.19 4.84 -12.93
C TYR A 313 -8.01 6.14 -13.07
N HIS A 314 -7.63 7.18 -12.33
CA HIS A 314 -8.24 8.52 -12.39
C HIS A 314 -7.29 9.52 -13.05
N ARG A 315 -7.22 9.47 -14.39
CA ARG A 315 -6.31 10.34 -15.18
C ARG A 315 -6.91 11.71 -15.49
N ASP A 316 -8.21 11.72 -15.74
CA ASP A 316 -9.00 12.88 -16.12
C ASP A 316 -10.15 13.04 -15.13
N GLY A 317 -10.61 14.27 -14.89
CA GLY A 317 -11.75 14.56 -14.03
C GLY A 317 -11.41 15.45 -12.85
N ALA A 318 -12.01 15.17 -11.69
CA ALA A 318 -11.84 15.96 -10.47
C ALA A 318 -10.36 16.05 -10.05
N PRO A 319 -9.87 17.22 -9.62
CA PRO A 319 -8.51 17.38 -9.11
C PRO A 319 -8.26 16.50 -7.89
N VAL A 320 -7.05 15.93 -7.83
CA VAL A 320 -6.59 15.05 -6.76
C VAL A 320 -5.59 15.82 -5.89
N TYR A 321 -5.74 15.72 -4.58
CA TYR A 321 -4.94 16.38 -3.55
C TYR A 321 -4.30 15.32 -2.64
N PRO A 322 -3.00 15.03 -2.82
CA PRO A 322 -2.30 14.10 -1.95
C PRO A 322 -1.86 14.82 -0.67
N LEU A 323 -2.46 14.46 0.46
CA LEU A 323 -2.20 15.06 1.77
C LEU A 323 -1.67 14.01 2.76
N PRO A 324 -0.83 14.40 3.73
CA PRO A 324 -0.06 15.65 3.78
C PRO A 324 1.08 15.63 2.75
N ARG A 325 1.41 16.79 2.15
CA ARG A 325 2.54 16.91 1.20
C ARG A 325 3.91 16.61 1.82
N GLY A 326 4.04 16.76 3.15
CA GLY A 326 5.27 16.57 3.94
C GLY A 326 5.63 15.10 4.21
N THR A 327 6.42 14.82 5.25
CA THR A 327 6.67 13.43 5.70
C THR A 327 5.63 12.93 6.69
N VAL A 328 5.07 13.84 7.48
CA VAL A 328 4.02 13.63 8.49
C VAL A 328 3.07 14.83 8.41
N ALA A 329 1.84 14.65 8.83
CA ALA A 329 0.81 15.67 8.93
C ALA A 329 1.20 16.70 10.01
N GLU A 330 1.14 17.99 9.64
CA GLU A 330 1.35 19.11 10.55
C GLU A 330 0.16 20.04 10.43
N ARG A 331 -0.57 20.24 11.55
CA ARG A 331 -1.83 20.98 11.60
C ARG A 331 -1.73 22.38 10.99
N GLU A 332 -0.66 23.11 11.31
CA GLU A 332 -0.40 24.48 10.85
C GLU A 332 -0.33 24.60 9.32
N THR A 333 0.05 23.51 8.63
CA THR A 333 0.15 23.48 7.17
C THR A 333 -1.09 22.87 6.51
N LEU A 334 -1.71 21.88 7.16
CA LEU A 334 -2.84 21.14 6.61
C LEU A 334 -4.15 21.92 6.68
N GLU A 335 -4.48 22.56 7.81
CA GLU A 335 -5.76 23.24 7.96
C GLU A 335 -5.96 24.38 6.93
N PRO A 336 -4.96 25.24 6.64
CA PRO A 336 -5.08 26.23 5.57
C PRO A 336 -5.22 25.59 4.18
N GLU A 337 -4.56 24.47 3.92
CA GLU A 337 -4.66 23.77 2.65
C GLU A 337 -6.05 23.14 2.46
N LEU A 338 -6.58 22.48 3.50
CA LEU A 338 -7.93 21.92 3.53
C LEU A 338 -9.00 23.01 3.37
N THR A 339 -8.83 24.15 4.04
CA THR A 339 -9.72 25.31 3.89
C THR A 339 -9.78 25.78 2.45
N ARG A 340 -8.62 25.90 1.78
CA ARG A 340 -8.55 26.28 0.36
C ARG A 340 -9.20 25.24 -0.55
N ILE A 341 -8.92 23.95 -0.34
CA ILE A 341 -9.51 22.85 -1.12
C ILE A 341 -11.03 22.85 -0.97
N ALA A 342 -11.55 23.00 0.25
CA ALA A 342 -12.98 23.09 0.50
C ALA A 342 -13.59 24.32 -0.18
N ALA A 343 -12.95 25.49 -0.13
CA ALA A 343 -13.47 26.70 -0.78
C ALA A 343 -13.63 26.56 -2.30
N ASP A 344 -12.81 25.73 -2.95
CA ASP A 344 -12.85 25.52 -4.40
C ASP A 344 -13.89 24.46 -4.82
N HIS A 345 -14.40 23.66 -3.89
CA HIS A 345 -15.21 22.46 -4.19
C HIS A 345 -16.56 22.43 -3.48
N ARG A 346 -17.53 21.73 -4.10
CA ARG A 346 -18.83 21.44 -3.46
C ARG A 346 -18.93 20.00 -2.96
N ARG A 347 -18.19 19.09 -3.58
CA ARG A 347 -18.10 17.69 -3.16
C ARG A 347 -16.65 17.30 -2.94
N LEU A 348 -16.37 16.60 -1.85
CA LEU A 348 -15.05 16.04 -1.58
C LEU A 348 -15.17 14.53 -1.40
N TYR A 349 -14.32 13.81 -2.11
CA TYR A 349 -14.10 12.38 -1.86
C TYR A 349 -12.80 12.24 -1.08
N ALA A 350 -12.84 11.63 0.09
CA ALA A 350 -11.66 11.34 0.88
C ALA A 350 -11.36 9.84 0.87
N ILE A 351 -10.11 9.49 0.55
CA ILE A 351 -9.62 8.12 0.50
C ILE A 351 -8.57 7.95 1.60
N PHE A 352 -8.97 7.33 2.70
CA PHE A 352 -8.13 7.15 3.88
C PHE A 352 -7.47 5.78 3.85
N TRP A 353 -6.12 5.77 3.90
CA TRP A 353 -5.33 4.55 3.96
C TRP A 353 -4.02 4.77 4.71
N GLY A 354 -3.71 3.91 5.67
CA GLY A 354 -2.43 3.96 6.39
C GLY A 354 -2.21 5.26 7.16
N GLU A 355 -3.29 5.88 7.65
CA GLU A 355 -3.31 7.16 8.37
C GLU A 355 -2.28 7.18 9.51
N ASP A 356 -2.14 6.09 10.26
CA ASP A 356 -1.15 5.92 11.34
C ASP A 356 0.29 6.31 10.96
N GLN A 357 0.66 6.22 9.68
CA GLN A 357 2.01 6.57 9.21
C GLN A 357 2.15 8.02 8.77
N ARG A 358 1.06 8.66 8.33
CA ARG A 358 1.09 9.92 7.58
C ARG A 358 0.27 11.01 8.25
N ASP A 359 -0.87 10.67 8.80
CA ASP A 359 -1.76 11.51 9.59
C ASP A 359 -2.21 10.78 10.90
N PRO A 360 -1.28 10.50 11.82
CA PRO A 360 -1.59 9.73 13.04
C PRO A 360 -2.57 10.43 13.98
N GLU A 361 -2.70 11.75 13.87
CA GLU A 361 -3.65 12.55 14.63
C GLU A 361 -5.00 12.70 13.91
N ARG A 362 -5.17 12.10 12.72
CA ARG A 362 -6.38 12.17 11.88
C ARG A 362 -6.83 13.61 11.66
N ILE A 363 -5.88 14.51 11.39
CA ILE A 363 -6.12 15.94 11.17
C ILE A 363 -7.04 16.15 9.97
N VAL A 364 -6.82 15.41 8.87
CA VAL A 364 -7.64 15.51 7.65
C VAL A 364 -9.08 15.12 7.94
N GLU A 365 -9.31 13.95 8.53
CA GLU A 365 -10.66 13.50 8.85
C GLU A 365 -11.35 14.41 9.88
N SER A 366 -10.66 14.76 10.97
CA SER A 366 -11.20 15.61 12.03
C SER A 366 -11.60 16.99 11.50
N TRP A 367 -10.80 17.55 10.60
CA TRP A 367 -11.12 18.83 9.98
C TRP A 367 -12.32 18.71 9.04
N LEU A 368 -12.37 17.68 8.19
CA LEU A 368 -13.51 17.46 7.28
C LEU A 368 -14.81 17.20 8.05
N ASP A 369 -14.77 16.44 9.13
CA ASP A 369 -15.96 16.15 9.96
C ASP A 369 -16.48 17.39 10.69
N ALA A 370 -15.58 18.29 11.10
CA ALA A 370 -15.94 19.55 11.75
C ALA A 370 -16.47 20.61 10.76
N HIS A 371 -15.98 20.62 9.52
CA HIS A 371 -16.22 21.70 8.56
C HIS A 371 -17.07 21.30 7.35
N ALA A 372 -17.41 20.01 7.18
CA ALA A 372 -18.18 19.52 6.05
C ALA A 372 -19.27 18.52 6.51
N PHE A 373 -20.04 18.02 5.55
CA PHE A 373 -21.18 17.13 5.77
C PHE A 373 -20.84 15.72 5.28
N LYS A 374 -20.40 14.84 6.21
CA LYS A 374 -20.05 13.44 5.89
C LYS A 374 -21.31 12.67 5.46
N ALA A 375 -21.39 12.32 4.19
CA ALA A 375 -22.54 11.68 3.58
C ALA A 375 -22.46 10.15 3.54
N THR A 376 -21.31 9.61 3.15
CA THR A 376 -21.05 8.17 3.12
C THR A 376 -19.71 7.87 3.77
N ASP A 377 -19.58 6.67 4.34
CA ASP A 377 -18.33 6.18 4.93
C ASP A 377 -18.30 4.66 4.79
N GLU A 378 -17.48 4.19 3.86
CA GLU A 378 -17.51 2.80 3.41
C GLU A 378 -16.10 2.20 3.39
N TRP A 379 -15.99 0.94 3.78
CA TRP A 379 -14.75 0.18 3.63
C TRP A 379 -14.70 -0.49 2.25
N VAL A 380 -13.65 -0.19 1.49
CA VAL A 380 -13.29 -0.86 0.24
C VAL A 380 -11.99 -1.63 0.47
N GLY A 381 -12.11 -2.85 1.00
CA GLY A 381 -10.95 -3.59 1.52
C GLY A 381 -10.45 -2.95 2.83
N ASP A 382 -9.18 -2.57 2.89
CA ASP A 382 -8.54 -1.86 4.00
C ASP A 382 -8.48 -0.33 3.80
N VAL A 383 -9.18 0.20 2.79
CA VAL A 383 -9.29 1.64 2.52
C VAL A 383 -10.67 2.14 2.90
N ARG A 384 -10.76 3.28 3.58
CA ARG A 384 -12.04 3.97 3.76
C ARG A 384 -12.26 4.95 2.63
N PHE A 385 -13.43 4.85 2.03
CA PHE A 385 -13.90 5.75 0.98
C PHE A 385 -15.08 6.56 1.47
N VAL A 386 -14.86 7.86 1.63
CA VAL A 386 -15.77 8.76 2.33
C VAL A 386 -16.17 9.89 1.40
N THR A 387 -17.46 10.21 1.36
CA THR A 387 -17.99 11.32 0.56
C THR A 387 -18.47 12.43 1.49
N TYR A 388 -18.06 13.66 1.21
CA TYR A 388 -18.46 14.86 1.92
C TYR A 388 -19.13 15.85 0.97
N ALA A 389 -20.17 16.53 1.44
CA ALA A 389 -20.59 17.81 0.88
C ALA A 389 -19.89 18.95 1.62
N VAL A 390 -19.36 19.91 0.87
CA VAL A 390 -18.80 21.15 1.43
C VAL A 390 -19.95 22.10 1.71
N PRO A 391 -19.96 22.82 2.86
CA PRO A 391 -21.08 23.65 3.25
C PRO A 391 -21.47 24.70 2.20
N SER A 392 -22.77 24.75 1.92
CA SER A 392 -23.39 25.88 1.25
C SER A 392 -23.41 27.11 2.16
N ALA A 393 -23.56 28.31 1.59
CA ALA A 393 -23.61 29.54 2.37
C ALA A 393 -24.74 29.49 3.43
N GLY A 394 -24.41 29.85 4.68
CA GLY A 394 -25.37 29.85 5.80
C GLY A 394 -25.52 28.52 6.54
N ALA A 395 -24.97 27.40 6.04
CA ALA A 395 -25.15 26.08 6.64
C ALA A 395 -24.63 25.95 8.07
N GLY A 396 -23.73 26.85 8.52
CA GLY A 396 -23.14 26.79 9.85
C GLY A 396 -23.86 27.56 10.96
N GLU A 397 -24.85 28.39 10.61
CA GLU A 397 -25.62 29.18 11.57
C GLU A 397 -26.96 28.50 11.83
N MET A 398 -27.54 28.70 13.01
CA MET A 398 -28.88 28.18 13.34
C MET A 398 -29.94 29.04 12.65
N GLU A 399 -30.55 28.52 11.60
CA GLU A 399 -31.60 29.21 10.85
C GLU A 399 -32.97 29.02 11.50
N THR A 400 -33.30 27.78 11.88
CA THR A 400 -34.59 27.44 12.49
C THR A 400 -34.40 27.00 13.92
N ALA A 401 -34.80 27.87 14.87
CA ALA A 401 -34.88 27.50 16.28
C ALA A 401 -36.16 26.67 16.53
N VAL A 402 -36.04 25.62 17.36
CA VAL A 402 -37.17 24.81 17.80
C VAL A 402 -37.26 24.85 19.32
N SER A 403 -38.48 24.80 19.86
CA SER A 403 -38.73 24.87 21.30
C SER A 403 -39.40 23.60 21.78
N ASN A 404 -39.00 23.13 22.96
CA ASN A 404 -39.57 21.95 23.63
C ASN A 404 -39.45 20.65 22.81
N VAL A 405 -38.28 20.39 22.20
CA VAL A 405 -37.99 19.15 21.47
C VAL A 405 -37.00 18.33 22.28
N HIS A 406 -37.50 17.42 23.13
CA HIS A 406 -36.70 16.62 24.04
C HIS A 406 -36.67 15.15 23.62
N PHE A 407 -35.47 14.58 23.53
CA PHE A 407 -35.25 13.16 23.30
C PHE A 407 -34.79 12.49 24.60
N GLY A 408 -35.59 11.53 25.09
CA GLY A 408 -35.41 10.98 26.43
C GLY A 408 -35.55 12.07 27.50
N GLU A 409 -34.75 11.96 28.57
CA GLU A 409 -34.82 12.89 29.71
C GLU A 409 -33.82 14.05 29.63
N SER A 410 -32.81 13.97 28.76
CA SER A 410 -31.59 14.79 28.90
C SER A 410 -31.15 15.54 27.65
N ILE A 411 -31.52 15.07 26.45
CA ILE A 411 -31.04 15.61 25.19
C ILE A 411 -32.12 16.49 24.57
N THR A 412 -31.76 17.72 24.20
CA THR A 412 -32.69 18.69 23.60
C THR A 412 -32.17 19.13 22.24
N LEU A 413 -33.06 19.13 21.23
CA LEU A 413 -32.80 19.79 19.95
C LEU A 413 -33.15 21.27 20.10
N LEU A 414 -32.16 22.15 19.90
CA LEU A 414 -32.31 23.61 19.95
C LEU A 414 -32.76 24.19 18.61
N GLY A 415 -32.35 23.56 17.51
CA GLY A 415 -32.63 24.06 16.18
C GLY A 415 -31.93 23.25 15.09
N HIS A 416 -32.19 23.63 13.86
CA HIS A 416 -31.57 23.04 12.67
C HIS A 416 -31.46 24.03 11.53
N THR A 417 -30.65 23.66 10.54
CA THR A 417 -30.44 24.41 9.30
C THR A 417 -30.33 23.43 8.13
N ILE A 418 -31.11 23.69 7.08
CA ILE A 418 -31.13 22.92 5.83
C ILE A 418 -31.13 23.94 4.68
N PRO A 419 -29.94 24.34 4.19
CA PRO A 419 -29.81 25.47 3.25
C PRO A 419 -30.55 25.27 1.93
N GLN A 420 -30.75 24.01 1.53
CA GLN A 420 -31.45 23.64 0.30
C GLN A 420 -32.41 22.49 0.59
N THR A 421 -33.67 22.68 0.22
CA THR A 421 -34.73 21.67 0.31
C THR A 421 -35.17 21.16 -1.05
N THR A 422 -34.59 21.65 -2.14
CA THR A 422 -34.87 21.18 -3.50
C THR A 422 -33.57 20.75 -4.17
N LEU A 423 -33.40 19.44 -4.42
CA LEU A 423 -32.15 18.87 -4.94
C LEU A 423 -32.44 17.78 -6.00
N PRO A 424 -31.52 17.54 -6.95
CA PRO A 424 -31.61 16.39 -7.84
C PRO A 424 -31.23 15.07 -7.13
N PRO A 425 -31.65 13.90 -7.67
CA PRO A 425 -31.14 12.60 -7.24
C PRO A 425 -29.60 12.52 -7.27
N GLY A 426 -28.99 11.80 -6.33
CA GLY A 426 -27.53 11.69 -6.20
C GLY A 426 -26.85 12.84 -5.47
N ASP A 427 -27.56 13.94 -5.19
CA ASP A 427 -27.02 15.04 -4.40
C ASP A 427 -27.09 14.78 -2.88
N ILE A 428 -26.48 15.64 -2.08
CA ILE A 428 -26.44 15.49 -0.61
C ILE A 428 -27.28 16.58 0.05
N VAL A 429 -28.24 16.17 0.88
CA VAL A 429 -28.94 17.10 1.77
C VAL A 429 -27.99 17.46 2.91
N GLU A 430 -27.65 18.73 3.03
CA GLU A 430 -26.87 19.30 4.15
C GLU A 430 -27.81 19.55 5.33
N VAL A 431 -27.58 18.86 6.45
CA VAL A 431 -28.38 19.01 7.68
C VAL A 431 -27.47 19.38 8.83
N THR A 432 -27.59 20.60 9.34
CA THR A 432 -26.93 21.01 10.58
C THR A 432 -27.94 21.00 11.71
N LEU A 433 -27.57 20.35 12.80
CA LEU A 433 -28.36 20.21 14.02
C LEU A 433 -27.64 20.91 15.16
N PHE A 434 -28.43 21.48 16.07
CA PHE A 434 -27.94 22.14 17.27
C PHE A 434 -28.54 21.47 18.48
N TRP A 435 -27.70 20.78 19.25
CA TRP A 435 -28.11 20.01 20.40
C TRP A 435 -27.68 20.67 21.71
N GLN A 436 -28.29 20.29 22.81
CA GLN A 436 -27.81 20.60 24.16
C GLN A 436 -28.20 19.47 25.10
N THR A 437 -27.36 19.20 26.09
CA THR A 437 -27.70 18.29 27.19
C THR A 437 -27.79 19.04 28.51
N ALA A 438 -28.80 18.71 29.32
CA ALA A 438 -29.00 19.28 30.65
C ALA A 438 -28.14 18.60 31.73
N VAL A 439 -27.60 17.42 31.45
CA VAL A 439 -26.77 16.62 32.36
C VAL A 439 -25.61 15.97 31.61
N ALA A 440 -24.59 15.51 32.34
CA ALA A 440 -23.56 14.67 31.75
C ALA A 440 -24.19 13.35 31.31
N LEU A 441 -23.86 12.91 30.09
CA LEU A 441 -24.41 11.67 29.53
C LEU A 441 -23.40 10.55 29.72
N ASP A 442 -23.80 9.44 30.34
CA ASP A 442 -22.94 8.25 30.44
C ASP A 442 -22.92 7.45 29.14
N GLN A 443 -24.01 7.52 28.37
CA GLN A 443 -24.23 6.72 27.17
C GLN A 443 -23.88 7.45 25.88
N ARG A 444 -23.49 6.66 24.88
CA ARG A 444 -23.24 7.11 23.51
C ARG A 444 -24.50 6.90 22.67
N TYR A 445 -24.97 7.96 22.05
CA TYR A 445 -26.13 7.95 21.17
C TYR A 445 -25.72 8.17 19.72
N LYS A 446 -26.41 7.48 18.82
CA LYS A 446 -26.42 7.79 17.39
C LYS A 446 -27.62 8.64 17.07
N VAL A 447 -27.42 9.64 16.21
CA VAL A 447 -28.49 10.37 15.56
C VAL A 447 -28.78 9.67 14.24
N PHE A 448 -30.05 9.46 13.95
CA PHE A 448 -30.50 9.06 12.61
C PHE A 448 -31.14 10.24 11.90
N ILE A 449 -30.86 10.36 10.62
CA ILE A 449 -31.54 11.26 9.69
C ILE A 449 -32.19 10.38 8.63
N HIS A 450 -33.51 10.40 8.57
CA HIS A 450 -34.30 9.56 7.66
C HIS A 450 -35.05 10.42 6.67
N LEU A 451 -35.05 9.98 5.41
CA LEU A 451 -35.92 10.49 4.37
C LEU A 451 -37.04 9.48 4.13
N LEU A 452 -38.29 9.93 4.29
CA LEU A 452 -39.48 9.10 4.17
C LEU A 452 -40.31 9.53 2.96
N ASP A 453 -40.86 8.58 2.21
CA ASP A 453 -41.83 8.88 1.16
C ASP A 453 -43.22 9.21 1.74
N SER A 454 -44.18 9.55 0.88
CA SER A 454 -45.55 9.89 1.29
C SER A 454 -46.31 8.76 1.99
N SER A 455 -45.82 7.52 1.92
CA SER A 455 -46.37 6.37 2.64
C SER A 455 -45.68 6.11 4.00
N GLY A 456 -44.71 6.95 4.37
CA GLY A 456 -43.89 6.79 5.58
C GLY A 456 -42.78 5.75 5.44
N ARG A 457 -42.49 5.30 4.21
CA ARG A 457 -41.43 4.31 3.96
C ARG A 457 -40.08 5.00 3.82
N LEU A 458 -39.08 4.43 4.46
CA LEU A 458 -37.69 4.88 4.40
C LEU A 458 -37.10 4.73 2.99
N VAL A 459 -36.60 5.82 2.42
CA VAL A 459 -35.94 5.84 1.10
C VAL A 459 -34.45 6.14 1.18
N ALA A 460 -34.02 6.92 2.17
CA ALA A 460 -32.61 7.20 2.45
C ALA A 460 -32.41 7.38 3.96
N GLN A 461 -31.22 7.05 4.47
CA GLN A 461 -30.88 7.25 5.86
C GLN A 461 -29.41 7.57 6.07
N ARG A 462 -29.11 8.28 7.15
CA ARG A 462 -27.76 8.46 7.69
C ARG A 462 -27.80 8.32 9.20
N ASP A 463 -27.07 7.33 9.69
CA ASP A 463 -26.94 7.04 11.12
C ASP A 463 -25.49 7.22 11.54
N SER A 464 -25.23 8.13 12.46
CA SER A 464 -23.89 8.32 12.99
C SER A 464 -23.91 8.89 14.40
N GLU A 465 -22.81 8.68 15.12
CA GLU A 465 -22.56 9.49 16.29
C GLU A 465 -22.25 10.94 15.85
N PRO A 466 -22.54 11.94 16.70
CA PRO A 466 -22.33 13.33 16.37
C PRO A 466 -20.89 13.67 15.94
N GLY A 467 -20.74 14.73 15.14
CA GLY A 467 -19.46 15.21 14.64
C GLY A 467 -18.75 14.20 13.73
N GLY A 468 -19.49 13.55 12.84
CA GLY A 468 -18.94 12.56 11.90
C GLY A 468 -18.43 11.26 12.55
N GLY A 469 -18.78 11.02 13.82
CA GLY A 469 -18.28 9.91 14.63
C GLY A 469 -17.18 10.30 15.63
N LEU A 470 -16.74 11.57 15.63
CA LEU A 470 -15.62 12.05 16.45
C LEU A 470 -16.04 12.90 17.65
N ASN A 471 -17.34 13.20 17.82
CA ASN A 471 -17.86 13.96 18.95
C ASN A 471 -18.96 13.19 19.72
N PRO A 472 -18.63 12.04 20.34
CA PRO A 472 -19.62 11.19 20.99
C PRO A 472 -20.36 11.91 22.13
N THR A 473 -21.65 11.60 22.31
CA THR A 473 -22.55 12.33 23.22
C THR A 473 -22.13 12.31 24.68
N ASN A 474 -21.39 11.29 25.12
CA ASN A 474 -20.89 11.20 26.50
C ASN A 474 -19.72 12.16 26.78
N GLY A 475 -19.16 12.80 25.74
CA GLY A 475 -18.19 13.88 25.85
C GLY A 475 -18.81 15.27 25.82
N TRP A 476 -20.13 15.40 25.67
CA TRP A 476 -20.77 16.70 25.50
C TRP A 476 -20.73 17.54 26.80
N PRO A 477 -20.29 18.81 26.72
CA PRO A 477 -20.39 19.73 27.84
C PRO A 477 -21.84 20.02 28.23
N VAL A 478 -22.10 20.06 29.53
CA VAL A 478 -23.43 20.31 30.09
C VAL A 478 -23.83 21.76 29.85
N GLY A 479 -25.02 21.97 29.27
CA GLY A 479 -25.57 23.30 29.03
C GLY A 479 -24.96 24.06 27.86
N GLU A 480 -24.02 23.47 27.12
CA GLU A 480 -23.42 24.12 25.94
C GLU A 480 -24.08 23.64 24.64
N PRO A 481 -24.34 24.54 23.67
CA PRO A 481 -24.82 24.15 22.35
C PRO A 481 -23.77 23.35 21.58
N ILE A 482 -24.16 22.20 21.04
CA ILE A 482 -23.33 21.34 20.19
C ILE A 482 -23.83 21.43 18.76
N ARG A 483 -22.98 21.89 17.84
CA ARG A 483 -23.24 21.86 16.41
C ARG A 483 -22.86 20.48 15.85
N ASP A 484 -23.72 19.95 14.98
CA ASP A 484 -23.58 18.61 14.44
C ASP A 484 -24.03 18.58 12.97
N ASN A 485 -23.15 18.13 12.06
CA ASN A 485 -23.36 18.20 10.61
C ASN A 485 -23.56 16.80 10.02
N TYR A 486 -24.65 16.61 9.28
CA TYR A 486 -24.98 15.37 8.57
C TYR A 486 -25.16 15.61 7.08
N GLY A 487 -24.47 14.81 6.27
CA GLY A 487 -24.80 14.67 4.85
C GLY A 487 -25.76 13.50 4.67
N LEU A 488 -26.89 13.73 4.01
CA LEU A 488 -27.76 12.64 3.56
C LEU A 488 -27.68 12.51 2.04
N LEU A 489 -26.99 11.49 1.55
CA LEU A 489 -26.90 11.20 0.12
C LEU A 489 -28.26 10.70 -0.40
N LEU A 490 -28.84 11.40 -1.36
CA LEU A 490 -30.03 10.97 -2.07
C LEU A 490 -29.67 9.85 -3.04
N PRO A 491 -30.42 8.73 -3.08
CA PRO A 491 -30.23 7.69 -4.09
C PRO A 491 -30.27 8.27 -5.51
N ALA A 492 -29.37 7.82 -6.39
CA ALA A 492 -29.28 8.32 -7.75
C ALA A 492 -30.49 7.95 -8.64
N ASP A 493 -31.26 6.94 -8.23
CA ASP A 493 -32.49 6.46 -8.86
C ASP A 493 -33.76 6.93 -8.12
N LEU A 494 -33.62 7.85 -7.17
CA LEU A 494 -34.76 8.39 -6.42
C LEU A 494 -35.71 9.13 -7.37
N LEU A 495 -37.00 8.78 -7.31
CA LEU A 495 -38.01 9.40 -8.18
C LEU A 495 -38.29 10.85 -7.75
N PRO A 496 -38.61 11.75 -8.70
CA PRO A 496 -39.05 13.09 -8.38
C PRO A 496 -40.29 13.09 -7.47
N GLY A 497 -40.33 13.97 -6.49
CA GLY A 497 -41.41 14.04 -5.52
C GLY A 497 -41.02 14.74 -4.22
N THR A 498 -41.97 14.81 -3.28
CA THR A 498 -41.76 15.39 -1.96
C THR A 498 -41.59 14.29 -0.93
N TYR A 499 -40.57 14.43 -0.09
CA TYR A 499 -40.17 13.46 0.93
C TYR A 499 -40.03 14.15 2.29
N GLN A 500 -40.41 13.47 3.36
CA GLN A 500 -40.30 13.99 4.72
C GLN A 500 -38.93 13.66 5.30
N LEU A 501 -38.17 14.68 5.69
CA LEU A 501 -36.94 14.52 6.46
C LEU A 501 -37.25 14.52 7.95
N VAL A 502 -36.76 13.51 8.67
CA VAL A 502 -36.97 13.36 10.12
C VAL A 502 -35.66 13.02 10.84
N VAL A 503 -35.57 13.41 12.11
CA VAL A 503 -34.42 13.14 12.99
C VAL A 503 -34.86 12.42 14.26
N GLY A 504 -33.98 11.57 14.80
CA GLY A 504 -34.11 11.09 16.17
C GLY A 504 -32.82 10.46 16.67
N LEU A 505 -32.88 9.90 17.89
CA LEU A 505 -31.72 9.31 18.55
C LEU A 505 -32.00 7.89 19.02
N TYR A 506 -30.96 7.06 19.05
CA TYR A 506 -30.96 5.77 19.73
C TYR A 506 -29.59 5.52 20.38
N GLU A 507 -29.57 4.74 21.45
CA GLU A 507 -28.32 4.37 22.10
C GLU A 507 -27.51 3.45 21.18
N GLN A 508 -26.19 3.61 21.14
CA GLN A 508 -25.31 2.87 20.23
C GLN A 508 -25.33 1.34 20.45
N SER A 509 -25.79 0.87 21.61
CA SER A 509 -25.87 -0.57 21.90
C SER A 509 -26.87 -1.28 20.97
N THR A 510 -26.47 -2.44 20.44
CA THR A 510 -27.10 -3.14 19.28
C THR A 510 -28.57 -3.55 19.45
N ALA A 511 -29.18 -3.32 20.61
CA ALA A 511 -30.54 -3.72 20.94
C ALA A 511 -31.38 -2.62 21.62
N ALA A 512 -30.87 -1.38 21.70
CA ALA A 512 -31.59 -0.31 22.38
C ALA A 512 -32.72 0.27 21.51
N PRO A 513 -33.90 0.55 22.08
CA PRO A 513 -34.96 1.27 21.38
C PRO A 513 -34.55 2.72 21.12
N ARG A 514 -35.18 3.35 20.11
CA ARG A 514 -35.07 4.79 19.89
C ARG A 514 -35.57 5.56 21.12
N LEU A 515 -34.96 6.72 21.36
CA LEU A 515 -35.38 7.58 22.46
C LEU A 515 -36.78 8.13 22.21
N PRO A 516 -37.65 8.15 23.23
CA PRO A 516 -38.96 8.78 23.11
C PRO A 516 -38.80 10.29 22.89
N LEU A 517 -39.65 10.85 22.02
CA LEU A 517 -39.71 12.27 21.72
C LEU A 517 -40.84 12.93 22.52
N THR A 518 -40.51 14.00 23.23
CA THR A 518 -41.49 14.93 23.80
C THR A 518 -41.42 16.24 23.01
N ALA A 519 -42.42 16.50 22.17
CA ALA A 519 -42.53 17.71 21.35
C ALA A 519 -43.99 18.05 21.00
N ALA A 520 -44.27 19.31 20.62
CA ALA A 520 -45.59 19.74 20.18
C ALA A 520 -46.01 19.12 18.82
N SER A 521 -45.02 18.71 18.01
CA SER A 521 -45.18 17.98 16.76
C SER A 521 -44.06 16.95 16.64
N GLY A 522 -44.39 15.75 16.17
CA GLY A 522 -43.46 14.62 16.15
C GLY A 522 -44.17 13.28 16.01
N MET A 523 -43.48 12.31 15.44
CA MET A 523 -43.83 10.90 15.63
C MET A 523 -43.17 10.45 16.93
N ASN A 524 -43.73 9.47 17.65
CA ASN A 524 -43.35 9.07 19.02
C ASN A 524 -41.83 9.08 19.34
N ASP A 525 -40.96 8.83 18.36
CA ASP A 525 -39.51 8.71 18.46
C ASP A 525 -38.72 9.56 17.44
N ALA A 526 -39.39 10.41 16.64
CA ALA A 526 -38.76 11.17 15.55
C ALA A 526 -39.41 12.55 15.31
N PHE A 527 -38.58 13.57 15.15
CA PHE A 527 -38.98 14.96 14.91
C PHE A 527 -38.89 15.29 13.41
N PRO A 528 -39.94 15.85 12.78
CA PRO A 528 -39.89 16.29 11.39
C PRO A 528 -39.06 17.57 11.26
N LEU A 529 -38.05 17.54 10.38
CA LEU A 529 -37.18 18.70 10.11
C LEU A 529 -37.72 19.56 8.96
N ALA A 530 -37.89 18.96 7.79
CA ALA A 530 -38.32 19.65 6.58
C ALA A 530 -38.93 18.68 5.56
N GLU A 531 -39.58 19.23 4.54
CA GLU A 531 -39.89 18.52 3.30
C GLU A 531 -38.75 18.73 2.30
N ILE A 532 -38.26 17.65 1.69
CA ILE A 532 -37.26 17.67 0.63
C ILE A 532 -37.95 17.36 -0.70
N VAL A 533 -37.80 18.26 -1.66
CA VAL A 533 -38.29 18.13 -3.02
C VAL A 533 -37.18 17.60 -3.92
N VAL A 534 -37.42 16.47 -4.55
CA VAL A 534 -36.51 15.85 -5.52
C VAL A 534 -37.01 16.17 -6.93
N GLN A 535 -36.14 16.73 -7.77
CA GLN A 535 -36.48 17.18 -9.13
C GLN A 535 -36.30 16.12 -10.21
#